data_AF-A0A5E4CTD2-F1
#
_entry.id   AF-A0A5E4CTD2-F1
#
_cell.length_a   1.000
_cell.length_b   1.000
_cell.length_c   1.000
_cell.angle_alpha   90.00
_cell.angle_beta   90.00
_cell.angle_gamma   90.00
#
_symmetry.space_group_name_H-M   'P 1'
#
loop_
_entity.id
_entity.type
_entity.pdbx_description
1 polymer ?
#
loop_
_entity_poly.entity_id
_entity_poly.type
_entity_poly.pdbx_seq_one_letter_code
_entity_poly.pdbx_strand_id
1 'polypeptide(L)' 'EVNKVVNKYIDQGMAERVPSMLFVDEVHMLDIKGFTSMHRALESSIAPIVVFASN' A
#
# COMPACT_ATOMS: atom_id res chain seq x y z
N GLU A 1 0.60 -13.75 -9.75
CA GLU A 1 -0.37 -14.86 -9.53
C GLU A 1 -1.11 -14.72 -8.20
N VAL A 2 -0.41 -14.47 -7.10
CA VAL A 2 -0.98 -14.27 -5.74
C VAL A 2 -2.16 -13.29 -5.72
N ASN A 3 -2.04 -12.11 -6.34
CA ASN A 3 -3.11 -11.11 -6.34
C ASN A 3 -4.44 -11.63 -6.94
N LYS A 4 -4.38 -12.52 -7.93
CA LYS A 4 -5.59 -13.11 -8.53
C LYS A 4 -6.28 -14.07 -7.56
N VAL A 5 -5.49 -14.85 -6.82
CA VAL A 5 -5.99 -15.80 -5.82
C VAL A 5 -6.59 -15.06 -4.62
N VAL A 6 -5.90 -14.03 -4.12
CA VAL A 6 -6.40 -13.18 -3.02
C VAL A 6 -7.72 -12.51 -3.42
N ASN A 7 -7.79 -11.92 -4.62
CA ASN A 7 -9.03 -11.32 -5.11
C ASN A 7 -10.17 -12.34 -5.23
N LYS A 8 -9.89 -13.55 -5.74
CA LYS A 8 -10.89 -14.62 -5.81
C LYS A 8 -11.45 -14.99 -4.44
N TYR A 9 -10.62 -15.09 -3.41
CA TYR A 9 -11.10 -15.39 -2.05
C TYR A 9 -11.96 -14.27 -1.48
N ILE A 10 -11.66 -13.02 -1.82
CA ILE A 10 -12.46 -11.85 -1.42
C ILE A 10 -13.80 -11.87 -2.15
N ASP A 11 -13.81 -12.12 -3.46
CA ASP A 11 -15.04 -12.19 -4.27
C ASP A 11 -15.95 -13.36 -3.86
N GLN A 12 -15.36 -14.46 -3.39
CA GLN A 12 -16.08 -15.63 -2.85
C GLN A 12 -16.57 -15.43 -1.40
N GLY A 13 -16.28 -14.30 -0.76
CA GLY A 13 -16.63 -14.02 0.62
C GLY A 13 -15.86 -14.85 1.66
N MET A 14 -14.77 -15.51 1.25
CA MET A 14 -13.90 -16.30 2.15
C MET A 14 -12.86 -15.44 2.87
N ALA A 15 -12.62 -14.21 2.39
CA ALA A 15 -11.68 -13.26 2.97
C ALA A 15 -12.23 -11.84 2.89
N GLU A 16 -11.87 -11.01 3.87
CA GLU A 16 -12.19 -9.59 3.90
C GLU A 16 -10.90 -8.77 3.73
N ARG A 17 -10.98 -7.62 3.05
CA ARG A 17 -9.87 -6.67 3.00
C ARG A 17 -9.89 -5.80 4.25
N VAL A 18 -8.83 -5.88 5.04
CA VAL A 18 -8.61 -4.98 6.18
C VAL A 18 -7.68 -3.84 5.72
N PRO A 19 -8.07 -2.57 5.86
CA PRO A 19 -7.18 -1.46 5.55
C PRO A 19 -5.99 -1.46 6.51
N SER A 20 -4.78 -1.36 5.96
CA SER A 20 -3.55 -1.24 6.74
C SER A 20 -2.97 0.17 6.66
N MET A 21 -2.13 0.50 7.63
CA MET A 21 -1.43 1.79 7.71
C MET A 21 0.07 1.55 7.50
N LEU A 22 0.67 2.36 6.63
CA LEU A 22 2.12 2.46 6.46
C LEU A 22 2.58 3.80 7.03
N PHE A 23 3.39 3.76 8.08
CA PHE A 23 4.01 4.95 8.65
C PHE A 23 5.46 5.06 8.17
N VAL A 24 5.83 6.23 7.67
CA VAL A 24 7.19 6.55 7.24
C VAL A 24 7.68 7.71 8.07
N ASP A 25 8.55 7.39 9.02
CA ASP A 25 9.28 8.39 9.78
C ASP A 25 10.45 8.95 8.96
N GLU A 26 10.86 10.18 9.27
CA GLU A 26 11.96 10.88 8.59
C GLU A 26 11.86 10.86 7.06
N VAL A 27 10.71 11.24 6.50
CA VAL A 27 10.44 11.17 5.04
C VAL A 27 11.47 11.94 4.19
N HIS A 28 12.18 12.91 4.76
CA HIS A 28 13.27 13.63 4.07
C HIS A 28 14.46 12.73 3.70
N MET A 29 14.59 11.55 4.28
CA MET A 29 15.58 10.53 3.90
C MET A 29 15.19 9.79 2.60
N LEU A 30 13.96 9.94 2.11
CA LEU A 30 13.47 9.30 0.90
C LEU A 30 13.85 10.10 -0.34
N ASP A 31 14.41 9.40 -1.34
CA ASP A 31 14.75 10.01 -2.63
C ASP A 31 13.56 10.04 -3.61
N ILE A 32 13.74 10.75 -4.73
CA ILE A 32 12.71 10.89 -5.77
C ILE A 32 12.26 9.55 -6.36
N LYS A 33 13.15 8.55 -6.40
CA LYS A 33 12.83 7.20 -6.91
C LYS A 33 11.92 6.48 -5.93
N GLY A 34 12.18 6.61 -4.63
CA GLY A 34 11.31 6.14 -3.55
C GLY A 34 9.91 6.71 -3.66
N PHE A 35 9.77 8.03 -3.82
CA PHE A 35 8.47 8.67 -4.02
C PHE A 35 7.75 8.20 -5.28
N THR A 36 8.46 8.09 -6.40
CA THR A 36 7.88 7.59 -7.67
C THR A 36 7.37 6.15 -7.53
N SER A 37 8.12 5.30 -6.82
CA SER A 37 7.72 3.92 -6.54
C SER A 37 6.49 3.85 -5.63
N MET A 38 6.47 4.63 -4.55
CA MET A 38 5.31 4.72 -3.65
C MET A 38 4.08 5.26 -4.37
N HIS A 39 4.23 6.27 -5.22
CA HIS A 39 3.12 6.82 -6.00
C HIS A 39 2.45 5.74 -6.86
N ARG A 40 3.26 4.95 -7.59
CA ARG A 40 2.75 3.82 -8.37
C ARG A 40 2.11 2.73 -7.48
N ALA A 41 2.64 2.49 -6.28
CA ALA A 41 2.06 1.52 -5.35
C ALA A 41 0.71 2.00 -4.78
N LEU A 42 0.56 3.31 -4.57
CA LEU A 42 -0.64 3.98 -4.07
C LEU A 42 -1.80 4.00 -5.07
N GLU A 43 -1.52 3.89 -6.37
CA GLU A 43 -2.55 3.72 -7.41
C GLU A 43 -3.26 2.36 -7.34
N SER A 44 -2.72 1.41 -6.57
CA SER A 44 -3.33 0.09 -6.42
C SER A 44 -4.59 0.15 -5.56
N SER A 45 -5.63 -0.61 -5.94
CA SER A 45 -6.86 -0.73 -5.15
C SER A 45 -6.69 -1.37 -3.77
N ILE A 46 -5.51 -1.95 -3.50
CA ILE A 46 -5.15 -2.56 -2.22
C ILE A 46 -4.12 -1.72 -1.45
N ALA A 47 -3.91 -0.45 -1.83
CA ALA A 47 -2.93 0.41 -1.20
C ALA A 47 -3.31 0.72 0.27
N PRO A 48 -2.33 0.72 1.20
CA PRO A 48 -2.54 1.15 2.57
C PRO A 48 -2.70 2.67 2.65
N ILE A 49 -3.22 3.15 3.78
CA ILE A 49 -3.12 4.57 4.14
C ILE A 49 -1.66 4.84 4.50
N VAL A 50 -1.02 5.80 3.83
CA VAL A 50 0.37 6.19 4.09
C VAL A 50 0.40 7.48 4.90
N VAL A 51 1.13 7.48 6.00
CA VAL A 51 1.36 8.65 6.85
C VAL A 51 2.85 8.96 6.86
N PHE A 52 3.19 10.15 6.38
CA PHE A 52 4.54 10.67 6.38
C PHE A 52 4.77 11.58 7.59
N ALA A 53 5.89 11.38 8.28
CA ALA A 53 6.40 12.32 9.27
C ALA A 53 7.73 12.90 8.80
N SER A 54 7.92 14.20 9.01
CA SER A 54 9.21 14.87 8.96
C SER A 54 9.41 15.62 10.27
N ASN A 55 10.63 15.59 10.78
CA ASN A 55 11.11 16.57 11.73
C ASN A 55 11.41 17.90 11.03
#